data_AF-A0A258C026-F1
#
_entry.id   AF-A0A258C026-F1
#
_cell.length_a   1.000
_cell.length_b   1.000
_cell.length_c   1.000
_cell.angle_alpha   90.00
_cell.angle_beta   90.00
_cell.angle_gamma   90.00
#
_symmetry.space_group_name_H-M   'P 1'
#
loop_
_entity.id
_entity.type
_entity.pdbx_description
1 polymer ?
#
loop_
_entity_poly.entity_id
_entity_poly.type
_entity_poly.pdbx_seq_one_letter_code
_entity_poly.pdbx_strand_id
1 'polypeptide(L)'
;PEVLAEMAERYKAMNTEFTPARRRMARIPHGAKIVKNPVSGAPGFQMENVFTMAGVPQIARAMLEDIGPRLEGGARVHKVQLRGPGLREGDLAEALGAIAKAHPHVSIGSYPWYLGMGDNGVALVARSTDTEILETVRGELEALMRSLGVEPVLDPA
;
A
#
# COMPACT_ATOMS: atom_id res chain seq x y z
N PRO A 1 -6.08 -29.29 -14.76
CA PRO A 1 -6.58 -29.54 -16.14
C PRO A 1 -7.20 -28.29 -16.77
N GLU A 2 -8.09 -27.61 -16.03
CA GLU A 2 -8.79 -26.40 -16.46
C GLU A 2 -7.85 -25.23 -16.78
N VAL A 3 -6.92 -24.88 -15.87
CA VAL A 3 -5.91 -23.82 -16.11
C VAL A 3 -5.09 -24.05 -17.39
N LEU A 4 -4.72 -25.31 -17.68
CA LEU A 4 -3.95 -25.62 -18.86
C LEU A 4 -4.76 -25.37 -20.14
N ALA A 5 -6.05 -25.68 -20.13
CA ALA A 5 -6.96 -25.44 -21.25
C ALA A 5 -7.22 -23.93 -21.45
N GLU A 6 -7.50 -23.19 -20.39
CA GLU A 6 -7.69 -21.73 -20.45
C GLU A 6 -6.45 -21.01 -21.01
N MET A 7 -5.27 -21.42 -20.54
CA MET A 7 -4.01 -20.87 -21.06
C MET A 7 -3.79 -21.24 -22.54
N ALA A 8 -4.11 -22.47 -22.95
CA ALA A 8 -3.98 -22.89 -24.34
C ALA A 8 -4.86 -22.04 -25.28
N GLU A 9 -6.12 -21.81 -24.91
CA GLU A 9 -7.05 -20.96 -25.68
C GLU A 9 -6.55 -19.51 -25.75
N ARG A 10 -6.03 -18.97 -24.65
CA ARG A 10 -5.46 -17.62 -24.64
C ARG A 10 -4.23 -17.49 -25.54
N TYR A 11 -3.31 -18.45 -25.49
CA TYR A 11 -2.12 -18.44 -26.35
C TYR A 11 -2.48 -18.58 -27.83
N LYS A 12 -3.49 -19.38 -28.15
CA LYS A 12 -4.08 -19.48 -29.49
C LYS A 12 -4.66 -18.15 -29.95
N ALA A 13 -5.44 -17.46 -29.10
CA ALA A 13 -5.99 -16.14 -29.40
C ALA A 13 -4.91 -15.06 -29.61
N MET A 14 -3.77 -15.16 -28.90
CA MET A 14 -2.61 -14.29 -29.07
C MET A 14 -1.69 -14.70 -30.24
N ASN A 15 -2.09 -15.70 -31.04
CA ASN A 15 -1.29 -16.28 -32.13
C ASN A 15 0.17 -16.59 -31.70
N THR A 16 0.33 -17.13 -30.49
CA THR A 16 1.62 -17.34 -29.85
C THR A 16 1.73 -18.80 -29.38
N GLU A 17 2.89 -19.43 -29.58
CA GLU A 17 3.08 -20.85 -29.26
C GLU A 17 2.91 -21.17 -27.76
N PHE A 18 2.13 -22.18 -27.40
CA PHE A 18 2.01 -22.62 -26.01
C PHE A 18 3.12 -23.62 -25.61
N THR A 19 4.34 -23.11 -25.48
CA THR A 19 5.58 -23.90 -25.25
C THR A 19 5.56 -24.74 -23.96
N PRO A 20 6.42 -25.78 -23.82
CA PRO A 20 6.55 -26.54 -22.58
C PRO A 20 6.84 -25.67 -21.35
N ALA A 21 7.62 -24.60 -21.52
CA ALA A 21 7.90 -23.65 -20.44
C ALA A 21 6.64 -22.90 -20.01
N ARG A 22 5.80 -22.46 -20.95
CA ARG A 22 4.52 -21.81 -20.66
C ARG A 22 3.53 -22.76 -19.99
N ARG A 23 3.53 -24.04 -20.38
CA ARG A 23 2.73 -25.09 -19.73
C ARG A 23 3.13 -25.32 -18.26
N ARG A 24 4.39 -25.09 -17.88
CA ARG A 24 4.80 -25.19 -16.47
C ARG A 24 4.14 -24.13 -15.58
N MET A 25 3.74 -22.99 -16.14
CA MET A 25 3.02 -21.94 -15.39
C MET A 25 1.59 -22.35 -15.03
N ALA A 26 1.05 -23.41 -15.64
CA ALA A 26 -0.24 -24.01 -15.30
C ALA A 26 -0.16 -25.01 -14.13
N ARG A 27 1.03 -25.22 -13.54
CA ARG A 27 1.22 -26.13 -12.40
C ARG A 27 0.74 -25.45 -11.13
N ILE A 28 -0.34 -25.97 -10.56
CA ILE A 28 -0.96 -25.47 -9.34
C ILE A 28 -0.91 -26.58 -8.28
N PRO A 29 -0.53 -26.27 -7.02
CA PRO A 29 -0.58 -27.24 -5.94
C PRO A 29 -1.98 -27.83 -5.74
N HIS A 30 -2.05 -29.09 -5.33
CA HIS A 30 -3.33 -29.71 -4.98
C HIS A 30 -4.00 -28.96 -3.82
N GLY A 31 -5.30 -28.70 -3.94
CA GLY A 31 -6.06 -27.94 -2.94
C GLY A 31 -5.95 -26.42 -3.04
N ALA A 32 -5.10 -25.88 -3.93
CA ALA A 32 -4.97 -24.44 -4.10
C ALA A 32 -6.16 -23.84 -4.85
N LYS A 33 -6.52 -22.60 -4.49
CA LYS A 33 -7.50 -21.80 -5.23
C LYS A 33 -6.77 -20.96 -6.27
N ILE A 34 -7.36 -20.80 -7.45
CA ILE A 34 -6.77 -19.96 -8.51
C ILE A 34 -6.84 -18.49 -8.10
N VAL A 35 -5.76 -17.75 -8.39
CA VAL A 35 -5.75 -16.28 -8.36
C VAL A 35 -5.77 -15.80 -9.81
N LYS A 36 -6.82 -15.06 -10.16
CA LYS A 36 -7.03 -14.61 -11.53
C LYS A 36 -5.97 -13.59 -11.93
N ASN A 37 -5.45 -13.75 -13.14
CA ASN A 37 -4.55 -12.80 -13.76
C ASN A 37 -5.18 -12.29 -15.06
N PRO A 38 -5.91 -11.16 -15.03
CA PRO A 38 -6.59 -10.64 -16.22
C PRO A 38 -5.61 -10.12 -17.29
N VAL A 39 -4.39 -9.75 -16.89
CA VAL A 39 -3.41 -9.07 -17.77
C VAL A 39 -2.62 -10.05 -18.63
N SER A 40 -1.98 -11.05 -18.02
CA SER A 40 -1.12 -12.00 -18.75
C SER A 40 -1.64 -13.45 -18.77
N GLY A 41 -2.76 -13.73 -18.11
CA GLY A 41 -3.45 -15.02 -18.17
C GLY A 41 -2.74 -16.20 -17.51
N ALA A 42 -1.46 -16.08 -17.16
CA ALA A 42 -0.77 -17.03 -16.30
C ALA A 42 -1.26 -16.79 -14.86
N PRO A 43 -2.03 -17.71 -14.27
CA PRO A 43 -2.64 -17.45 -12.97
C PRO A 43 -1.61 -17.51 -11.84
N GLY A 44 -1.97 -16.90 -10.72
CA GLY A 44 -1.39 -17.24 -9.44
C GLY A 44 -2.21 -18.33 -8.74
N PHE A 45 -1.86 -18.62 -7.51
CA PHE A 45 -2.64 -19.52 -6.66
C PHE A 45 -2.58 -19.09 -5.20
N GLN A 46 -3.59 -19.53 -4.45
CA GLN A 46 -3.75 -19.32 -3.03
C GLN A 46 -3.73 -20.68 -2.32
N MET A 47 -2.94 -20.79 -1.27
CA MET A 47 -2.97 -21.89 -0.29
C MET A 47 -3.18 -21.24 1.08
N GLU A 48 -4.31 -21.51 1.73
CA GLU A 48 -4.67 -20.84 3.00
C GLU A 48 -4.57 -19.31 2.84
N ASN A 49 -3.87 -18.61 3.75
CA ASN A 49 -3.62 -17.17 3.66
C ASN A 49 -2.31 -16.81 2.91
N VAL A 50 -1.79 -17.72 2.07
CA VAL A 50 -0.59 -17.51 1.23
C VAL A 50 -1.00 -17.38 -0.23
N PHE A 51 -0.59 -16.28 -0.86
CA PHE A 51 -0.92 -15.96 -2.24
C PHE A 51 0.35 -15.84 -3.09
N THR A 52 0.29 -16.38 -4.30
CA THR A 52 1.33 -16.19 -5.32
C THR A 52 0.82 -15.26 -6.41
N MET A 53 1.70 -14.36 -6.84
CA MET A 53 1.41 -13.32 -7.83
C MET A 53 2.51 -13.25 -8.87
N ALA A 54 2.20 -12.65 -10.02
CA ALA A 54 3.22 -12.31 -10.99
C ALA A 54 4.18 -11.24 -10.45
N GLY A 55 5.46 -11.33 -10.81
CA GLY A 55 6.47 -10.34 -10.39
C GLY A 55 6.41 -8.99 -11.12
N VAL A 56 5.65 -8.89 -12.21
CA VAL A 56 5.49 -7.64 -12.96
C VAL A 56 4.50 -6.72 -12.23
N PRO A 57 4.88 -5.48 -11.84
CA PRO A 57 4.06 -4.63 -10.97
C PRO A 57 2.62 -4.38 -11.47
N GLN A 58 2.44 -4.17 -12.77
CA GLN A 58 1.12 -3.93 -13.35
C GLN A 58 0.21 -5.17 -13.24
N ILE A 59 0.78 -6.37 -13.40
CA ILE A 59 0.05 -7.63 -13.28
C ILE A 59 -0.28 -7.89 -11.81
N ALA A 60 0.71 -7.73 -10.93
CA ALA A 60 0.54 -7.84 -9.49
C ALA A 60 -0.62 -6.96 -8.99
N ARG A 61 -0.68 -5.70 -9.43
CA ARG A 61 -1.78 -4.78 -9.09
C ARG A 61 -3.15 -5.33 -9.49
N ALA A 62 -3.29 -5.85 -10.72
CA ALA A 62 -4.55 -6.41 -11.18
C ALA A 62 -4.93 -7.70 -10.43
N MET A 63 -3.95 -8.52 -10.04
CA MET A 63 -4.20 -9.72 -9.24
C MET A 63 -4.66 -9.37 -7.81
N LEU A 64 -4.25 -8.24 -7.25
CA LEU A 64 -4.68 -7.80 -5.91
C LEU A 64 -6.19 -7.55 -5.81
N GLU A 65 -6.86 -7.19 -6.91
CA GLU A 65 -8.32 -7.02 -6.93
C GLU A 65 -9.06 -8.35 -6.63
N ASP A 66 -8.50 -9.48 -7.09
CA ASP A 66 -9.03 -10.83 -6.83
C ASP A 66 -8.56 -11.40 -5.47
N ILE A 67 -7.44 -10.92 -4.93
CA ILE A 67 -6.89 -11.33 -3.64
C ILE A 67 -7.59 -10.61 -2.49
N GLY A 68 -7.84 -9.31 -2.60
CA GLY A 68 -8.31 -8.44 -1.52
C GLY A 68 -9.50 -9.01 -0.72
N PRO A 69 -10.58 -9.50 -1.35
CA PRO A 69 -11.72 -10.08 -0.63
C PRO A 69 -11.45 -11.41 0.09
N ARG A 70 -10.36 -12.11 -0.26
CA ARG A 70 -9.99 -13.43 0.29
C ARG A 70 -8.84 -13.37 1.29
N LEU A 71 -8.11 -12.26 1.31
CA LEU A 71 -6.99 -12.07 2.20
C LEU A 71 -7.52 -11.96 3.63
N GLU A 72 -7.10 -12.88 4.49
CA GLU A 72 -7.38 -12.79 5.92
C GLU A 72 -6.48 -11.68 6.49
N GLY A 73 -7.10 -10.54 6.81
CA GLY A 73 -6.43 -9.37 7.36
C GLY A 73 -6.43 -9.35 8.90
N GLY A 74 -5.66 -8.42 9.46
CA GLY A 74 -5.69 -8.08 10.88
C GLY A 74 -6.49 -6.80 11.17
N ALA A 75 -6.16 -6.15 12.29
CA ALA A 75 -6.72 -4.84 12.60
C ALA A 75 -6.44 -3.83 11.48
N ARG A 76 -7.45 -3.03 11.13
CA ARG A 76 -7.34 -2.01 10.08
C ARG A 76 -6.42 -0.90 10.57
N VAL A 77 -5.42 -0.55 9.76
CA VAL A 77 -4.55 0.60 10.02
C VAL A 77 -5.22 1.84 9.45
N HIS A 78 -5.47 2.82 10.32
CA HIS A 78 -5.95 4.14 9.97
C HIS A 78 -4.76 5.09 9.77
N LYS A 79 -4.92 6.11 8.92
CA LYS A 79 -3.89 7.10 8.59
C LYS A 79 -4.48 8.50 8.75
N VAL A 80 -3.72 9.39 9.37
CA VAL A 80 -3.93 10.84 9.32
C VAL A 80 -2.72 11.48 8.64
N GLN A 81 -2.97 12.47 7.80
CA GLN A 81 -1.95 13.21 7.07
C GLN A 81 -2.22 14.71 7.17
N LEU A 82 -1.25 15.45 7.68
CA LEU A 82 -1.29 16.90 7.83
C LEU A 82 -0.16 17.51 6.99
N ARG A 83 -0.49 18.47 6.14
CA ARG A 83 0.50 19.21 5.34
C ARG A 83 0.75 20.56 6.00
N GLY A 84 2.02 20.88 6.24
CA GLY A 84 2.45 22.20 6.68
C GLY A 84 3.26 22.90 5.59
N PRO A 85 2.64 23.74 4.75
CA PRO A 85 3.34 24.53 3.75
C PRO A 85 4.40 25.43 4.39
N GLY A 86 5.57 25.53 3.76
CA GLY A 86 6.68 26.35 4.22
C GLY A 86 7.50 25.77 5.38
N LEU A 87 7.04 24.69 6.03
CA LEU A 87 7.78 24.05 7.12
C LEU A 87 9.09 23.42 6.63
N ARG A 88 10.08 23.39 7.51
CA ARG A 88 11.33 22.65 7.34
C ARG A 88 11.40 21.53 8.35
N GLU A 89 11.89 20.38 7.93
CA GLU A 89 11.96 19.19 8.79
C GLU A 89 12.83 19.39 10.03
N GLY A 90 13.90 20.21 9.92
CA GLY A 90 14.74 20.56 11.06
C GLY A 90 13.99 21.27 12.18
N ASP A 91 12.99 22.10 11.84
CA ASP A 91 12.25 22.91 12.81
C ASP A 91 11.30 22.07 13.68
N LEU A 92 10.91 20.90 13.17
CA LEU A 92 9.95 19.99 13.81
C LEU A 92 10.59 18.70 14.33
N ALA A 93 11.83 18.37 13.96
CA ALA A 93 12.47 17.09 14.24
C ALA A 93 12.48 16.72 15.74
N GLU A 94 12.84 17.66 16.62
CA GLU A 94 12.94 17.39 18.05
C GLU A 94 11.55 17.18 18.69
N ALA A 95 10.62 18.09 18.43
CA ALA A 95 9.27 18.03 18.96
C ALA A 95 8.48 16.83 18.40
N LEU A 96 8.61 16.56 17.10
CA LEU A 96 8.03 15.37 16.47
C LEU A 96 8.62 14.09 17.07
N GLY A 97 9.92 14.08 17.35
CA GLY A 97 10.59 12.98 18.03
C GLY A 97 10.06 12.75 19.45
N ALA A 98 9.70 13.80 20.18
CA ALA A 98 9.07 13.68 21.50
C ALA A 98 7.65 13.07 21.41
N ILE A 99 6.84 13.53 20.45
CA ILE A 99 5.50 12.97 20.18
C ILE A 99 5.62 11.48 19.81
N ALA A 100 6.54 11.12 18.92
CA ALA A 100 6.76 9.73 18.52
C ALA A 100 7.21 8.84 19.69
N LYS A 101 8.00 9.36 20.64
CA LYS A 101 8.39 8.64 21.86
C LYS A 101 7.23 8.48 22.84
N ALA A 102 6.34 9.47 22.94
CA ALA A 102 5.16 9.42 23.81
C ALA A 102 4.12 8.40 23.30
N HIS A 103 4.08 8.16 21.98
CA HIS A 103 3.11 7.29 21.33
C HIS A 103 3.78 6.13 20.57
N PRO A 104 4.43 5.17 21.26
CA PRO A 104 5.22 4.10 20.63
C PRO A 104 4.39 3.13 19.77
N HIS A 105 3.07 3.13 19.93
CA HIS A 105 2.14 2.31 19.14
C HIS A 105 1.65 3.01 17.86
N VAL A 106 2.04 4.27 17.65
CA VAL A 106 1.69 5.06 16.46
C VAL A 106 2.92 5.21 15.58
N SER A 107 2.80 4.81 14.32
CA SER A 107 3.84 5.07 13.33
C SER A 107 3.73 6.53 12.86
N ILE A 108 4.65 7.38 13.29
CA ILE A 108 4.72 8.79 12.90
C ILE A 108 5.91 9.01 11.96
N GLY A 109 5.72 9.79 10.90
CA GLY A 109 6.80 10.16 9.98
C GLY A 109 6.61 11.54 9.35
N SER A 110 7.72 12.17 9.01
CA SER A 110 7.82 13.43 8.26
C SER A 110 8.24 13.16 6.82
N TYR A 111 7.57 13.81 5.87
CA TYR A 111 7.84 13.68 4.44
C TYR A 111 7.96 15.08 3.83
N PRO A 112 9.18 15.63 3.70
CA PRO A 112 9.38 16.92 3.04
C PRO A 112 9.00 16.82 1.56
N TRP A 113 8.42 17.90 1.02
CA TRP A 113 8.18 18.04 -0.42
C TRP A 113 8.71 19.37 -0.93
N TYR A 114 9.06 19.38 -2.20
CA TYR A 114 9.43 20.57 -2.97
C TYR A 114 8.93 20.40 -4.39
N LEU A 115 7.89 21.14 -4.76
CA LEU A 115 7.28 21.14 -6.09
C LEU A 115 7.56 22.45 -6.86
N GLY A 116 8.05 23.48 -6.18
CA GLY A 116 8.46 24.73 -6.78
C GLY A 116 8.65 25.84 -5.76
N MET A 117 8.98 27.04 -6.25
CA MET A 117 9.10 28.23 -5.39
C MET A 117 7.72 28.59 -4.81
N GLY A 118 7.57 28.47 -3.49
CA GLY A 118 6.30 28.68 -2.78
C GLY A 118 5.42 27.43 -2.63
N ASP A 119 5.80 26.29 -3.24
CA ASP A 119 5.17 24.99 -3.02
C ASP A 119 6.19 24.00 -2.47
N ASN A 120 6.48 24.18 -1.18
CA ASN A 120 7.36 23.34 -0.40
C ASN A 120 6.79 23.21 1.02
N GLY A 121 7.22 22.20 1.76
CA GLY A 121 6.78 22.00 3.14
C GLY A 121 7.05 20.60 3.64
N VAL A 122 6.40 20.22 4.74
CA VAL A 122 6.52 18.88 5.34
C VAL A 122 5.14 18.28 5.58
N ALA A 123 4.93 17.06 5.10
CA ALA A 123 3.74 16.27 5.39
C ALA A 123 4.02 15.36 6.58
N LEU A 124 3.25 15.52 7.66
CA LEU A 124 3.30 14.66 8.82
C LEU A 124 2.25 13.57 8.65
N VAL A 125 2.67 12.32 8.76
CA VAL A 125 1.81 11.16 8.60
C VAL A 125 1.86 10.32 9.86
N ALA A 126 0.70 10.10 10.47
CA ALA A 126 0.52 9.19 11.60
C ALA A 126 -0.34 8.00 11.18
N ARG A 127 0.03 6.79 11.62
CA ARG A 127 -0.71 5.56 11.37
C ARG A 127 -0.85 4.74 12.64
N SER A 128 -2.06 4.24 12.90
CA SER A 128 -2.38 3.39 14.04
C SER A 128 -3.58 2.50 13.73
N THR A 129 -3.69 1.36 14.41
CA THR A 129 -4.94 0.57 14.42
C THR A 129 -5.96 1.10 15.44
N ASP A 130 -5.52 1.93 16.37
CA ASP A 130 -6.35 2.60 17.38
C ASP A 130 -6.69 4.01 16.89
N THR A 131 -7.96 4.26 16.63
CA THR A 131 -8.46 5.54 16.14
C THR A 131 -8.47 6.63 17.21
N GLU A 132 -8.65 6.29 18.49
CA GLU A 132 -8.69 7.30 19.58
C GLU A 132 -7.29 7.87 19.84
N ILE A 133 -6.28 6.99 19.87
CA ILE A 133 -4.88 7.41 19.96
C ILE A 133 -4.49 8.22 18.72
N LEU A 134 -4.94 7.80 17.53
CA LEU A 134 -4.64 8.50 16.29
C LEU A 134 -5.20 9.94 16.26
N GLU A 135 -6.40 10.13 16.79
CA GLU A 135 -7.03 11.46 16.93
C GLU A 135 -6.30 12.33 17.97
N THR A 136 -5.81 11.72 19.05
CA THR A 136 -4.96 12.41 20.03
C THR A 136 -3.66 12.89 19.38
N VAL A 137 -2.95 11.99 18.70
CA VAL A 137 -1.72 12.32 17.97
C VAL A 137 -1.98 13.37 16.89
N ARG A 138 -3.10 13.30 16.16
CA ARG A 138 -3.48 14.35 15.22
C ARG A 138 -3.52 15.72 15.89
N GLY A 139 -4.17 15.84 17.04
CA GLY A 139 -4.24 17.10 17.79
C GLY A 139 -2.86 17.62 18.21
N GLU A 140 -1.96 16.73 18.65
CA GLU A 140 -0.58 17.09 19.00
C GLU A 140 0.23 17.57 17.78
N LEU A 141 0.07 16.90 16.62
CA LEU A 141 0.73 17.29 15.38
C LEU A 141 0.20 18.63 14.85
N GLU A 142 -1.10 18.87 14.93
CA GLU A 142 -1.69 20.16 14.59
C GLU A 142 -1.18 21.28 15.51
N ALA A 143 -1.12 21.03 16.82
CA ALA A 143 -0.60 21.99 17.79
C ALA A 143 0.89 22.29 17.52
N LEU A 144 1.68 21.28 17.16
CA LEU A 144 3.08 21.46 16.75
C LEU A 144 3.17 22.36 15.52
N MET A 145 2.42 22.10 14.45
CA MET A 145 2.44 22.94 13.25
C MET A 145 2.04 24.39 13.56
N ARG A 146 0.98 24.58 14.36
CA ARG A 146 0.53 25.92 14.77
C ARG A 146 1.56 26.65 15.64
N SER A 147 2.29 25.94 16.50
CA SER A 147 3.37 26.51 17.31
C SER A 147 4.53 27.05 16.46
N LEU A 148 4.72 26.50 15.26
CA LEU A 148 5.68 26.95 14.25
C LEU A 148 5.09 28.01 13.29
N GLY A 149 3.88 28.50 13.57
CA GLY A 149 3.22 29.54 12.78
C GLY A 149 2.60 29.04 11.47
N VAL A 150 2.41 27.73 11.30
CA VAL A 150 1.82 27.14 10.09
C VAL A 150 0.48 26.50 10.42
N GLU A 151 -0.56 26.89 9.69
CA GLU A 151 -1.86 26.25 9.81
C GLU A 151 -1.84 24.89 9.10
N PRO A 152 -2.10 23.77 9.81
CA PRO A 152 -2.13 22.44 9.21
C PRO A 152 -3.26 22.33 8.18
N VAL A 153 -2.94 21.84 6.99
CA VAL A 153 -3.92 21.46 5.98
C VAL A 153 -4.16 19.96 6.09
N LEU A 154 -5.37 19.56 6.48
CA LEU A 154 -5.77 18.16 6.47
C LEU A 154 -5.84 17.65 5.03
N ASP A 155 -5.08 16.60 4.76
CA ASP A 155 -5.15 15.91 3.48
C ASP A 155 -6.19 14.78 3.62
N PRO A 156 -7.35 14.85 2.93
CA PRO A 156 -8.30 13.75 2.92
C PRO A 156 -7.62 12.55 2.26
N ALA A 157 -7.16 11.63 3.12
CA ALA A 157 -6.43 10.42 2.78
C ALA A 157 -7.13 9.56 1.73
#